data_AF-M4YN96-F1
#
_entry.id   AF-M4YN96-F1
#
_cell.length_a   1.000
_cell.length_b   1.000
_cell.length_c   1.000
_cell.angle_alpha   90.00
_cell.angle_beta   90.00
_cell.angle_gamma   90.00
#
_symmetry.space_group_name_H-M   'P 1'
#
loop_
_entity.id
_entity.type
_entity.pdbx_description
1 polymer ?
#
loop_
_entity_poly.entity_id
_entity_poly.type
_entity_poly.pdbx_seq_one_letter_code
_entity_poly.pdbx_strand_id
1 'polypeptide(L)'
;MHPSFREVLERQDGIVAEGGMLFSVTEGGASLMMYTGNSDTVCVPDSVSGAPVVSIDESAFSGNLALRCVSIPGSVRDIGDSAFEGCSCLQRIYIQGIPSFGNRCLSLGTYDRQVICEVFAPEEVLQMLSDPRSWAYDPDGTFFVPKRR
;
A
#
# COMPACT_ATOMS: atom_id res chain seq x y z
N MET A 1 3.73 29.84 33.00
CA MET A 1 4.61 28.74 32.54
C MET A 1 4.51 28.71 31.03
N HIS A 2 5.50 29.30 30.37
CA HIS A 2 5.61 29.32 28.93
C HIS A 2 6.18 27.95 28.51
N PRO A 3 5.59 27.25 27.52
CA PRO A 3 6.19 26.02 27.02
C PRO A 3 7.63 26.30 26.59
N SER A 4 8.52 25.35 26.88
CA SER A 4 9.93 25.52 26.64
C SER A 4 10.19 25.59 25.13
N PHE A 5 11.16 26.39 24.69
CA PHE A 5 11.53 26.50 23.27
C PHE A 5 11.93 25.13 22.67
N ARG A 6 12.27 24.15 23.51
CA ARG A 6 12.53 22.74 23.13
C ARG A 6 11.26 21.98 22.72
N GLU A 7 10.11 22.23 23.34
CA GLU A 7 8.81 21.62 22.93
C GLU A 7 8.27 22.25 21.64
N VAL A 8 8.66 23.48 21.32
CA VAL A 8 8.25 24.16 20.08
C VAL A 8 9.09 23.71 18.88
N LEU A 9 10.31 23.20 19.09
CA LEU A 9 11.23 22.74 18.05
C LEU A 9 11.05 21.27 17.64
N GLU A 10 10.23 20.48 18.36
CA GLU A 10 9.87 19.10 17.95
C GLU A 10 8.75 19.04 16.90
N ARG A 11 8.20 20.19 16.48
CA ARG A 11 7.08 20.28 15.53
C ARG A 11 7.47 20.46 14.07
N GLN A 12 8.70 20.11 13.68
CA GLN A 12 9.08 20.12 12.28
C GLN A 12 9.43 18.69 11.84
N ASP A 13 8.73 18.27 10.78
CA ASP A 13 8.93 17.06 9.97
C ASP A 13 8.16 15.82 10.42
N GLY A 14 6.84 15.91 10.37
CA GLY A 14 5.95 14.75 10.27
C GLY A 14 6.04 14.02 8.93
N ILE A 15 7.12 14.21 8.16
CA ILE A 15 7.38 13.49 6.90
C ILE A 15 8.69 12.74 7.04
N VAL A 16 8.67 11.43 6.80
CA VAL A 16 9.84 10.54 6.92
C VAL A 16 10.05 9.82 5.60
N ALA A 17 11.28 9.80 5.08
CA ALA A 17 11.62 9.07 3.87
C ALA A 17 12.55 7.89 4.20
N GLU A 18 12.17 6.67 3.82
CA GLU A 18 12.94 5.46 4.06
C GLU A 18 12.80 4.49 2.88
N GLY A 19 13.91 4.00 2.31
CA GLY A 19 13.86 2.99 1.25
C GLY A 19 13.12 3.42 -0.03
N GLY A 20 13.02 4.73 -0.30
CA GLY A 20 12.24 5.29 -1.41
C GLY A 20 10.75 5.48 -1.10
N MET A 21 10.31 5.11 0.10
CA MET A 21 8.96 5.35 0.61
C MET A 21 8.93 6.69 1.36
N LEU A 22 7.87 7.48 1.16
CA LEU A 22 7.61 8.72 1.86
C LEU A 22 6.41 8.54 2.77
N PHE A 23 6.58 8.78 4.06
CA PHE A 23 5.57 8.60 5.09
C PHE A 23 5.16 9.93 5.70
N SER A 24 3.87 10.09 5.99
CA SER A 24 3.37 11.08 6.93
C SER A 24 3.22 10.44 8.30
N VAL A 25 3.91 10.95 9.31
CA VAL A 25 3.91 10.43 10.68
C VAL A 25 3.15 11.41 11.57
N THR A 26 2.09 10.91 12.20
CA THR A 26 1.23 11.66 13.11
C THR A 26 1.03 10.89 14.42
N GLU A 27 0.34 11.48 15.39
CA GLU A 27 -0.05 10.78 16.62
C GLU A 27 -0.94 9.54 16.36
N GLY A 28 -1.64 9.48 15.22
CA GLY A 28 -2.51 8.37 14.84
C GLY A 28 -1.80 7.19 14.16
N GLY A 29 -0.50 7.34 13.85
CA GLY A 29 0.28 6.37 13.08
C GLY A 29 0.96 7.01 11.87
N ALA A 30 1.63 6.15 11.09
CA ALA A 30 2.30 6.49 9.86
C ALA A 30 1.47 6.08 8.63
N SER A 31 1.39 6.97 7.65
CA SER A 31 0.69 6.79 6.38
C SER A 31 1.71 6.83 5.24
N LEU A 32 1.75 5.79 4.41
CA LEU A 32 2.61 5.76 3.23
C LEU A 32 2.01 6.64 2.12
N MET A 33 2.58 7.82 1.92
CA MET A 33 2.11 8.81 0.97
C MET A 33 2.47 8.42 -0.47
N MET A 34 3.71 8.00 -0.69
CA MET A 34 4.19 7.65 -2.03
C MET A 34 5.47 6.81 -2.00
N TYR A 35 5.67 6.03 -3.05
CA TYR A 35 6.89 5.30 -3.32
C TYR A 35 7.56 5.84 -4.59
N THR A 36 8.78 6.34 -4.42
CA THR A 36 9.63 6.92 -5.47
C THR A 36 10.84 6.06 -5.79
N GLY A 37 10.96 4.90 -5.15
CA GLY A 37 12.05 3.96 -5.42
C GLY A 37 11.87 3.20 -6.73
N ASN A 38 12.94 2.50 -7.12
CA ASN A 38 13.03 1.70 -8.35
C ASN A 38 13.25 0.20 -8.06
N SER A 39 13.03 -0.23 -6.82
CA SER A 39 13.18 -1.64 -6.44
C SER A 39 12.07 -2.46 -7.07
N ASP A 40 12.40 -3.67 -7.49
CA ASP A 40 11.40 -4.65 -7.93
C ASP A 40 10.62 -5.26 -6.77
N THR A 41 11.14 -5.11 -5.55
CA THR A 41 10.59 -5.68 -4.32
C THR A 41 10.52 -4.61 -3.26
N VAL A 42 9.33 -4.39 -2.70
CA VAL A 42 9.10 -3.45 -1.60
C VAL A 42 8.53 -4.18 -0.40
N CYS A 43 9.14 -3.93 0.76
CA CYS A 43 8.61 -4.33 2.05
C CYS A 43 8.19 -3.07 2.80
N VAL A 44 6.88 -2.88 2.97
CA VAL A 44 6.37 -1.80 3.82
C VAL A 44 6.70 -2.16 5.28
N PRO A 45 7.39 -1.30 6.04
CA PRO A 45 7.77 -1.59 7.41
C PRO A 45 6.55 -1.56 8.34
N ASP A 46 6.56 -2.36 9.41
CA ASP A 46 5.51 -2.33 10.44
C ASP A 46 5.43 -0.97 11.18
N SER A 47 6.54 -0.24 11.24
CA SER A 47 6.63 1.05 11.91
C SER A 47 7.72 1.94 11.31
N VAL A 48 7.51 3.25 11.38
CA VAL A 48 8.45 4.30 10.96
C VAL A 48 8.52 5.35 12.05
N SER A 49 9.72 5.73 12.47
CA SER A 49 9.95 6.71 13.57
C SER A 49 9.18 6.39 14.86
N GLY A 50 9.02 5.10 15.18
CA GLY A 50 8.30 4.65 16.38
C GLY A 50 6.77 4.66 16.28
N ALA A 51 6.21 5.09 15.15
CA ALA A 51 4.78 5.02 14.85
C ALA A 51 4.47 3.81 13.96
N PRO A 52 3.40 3.04 14.22
CA PRO A 52 3.00 1.93 13.35
C PRO A 52 2.57 2.46 11.98
N VAL A 53 2.90 1.74 10.90
CA VAL A 53 2.36 2.05 9.56
C VAL A 53 0.93 1.52 9.50
N VAL A 54 -0.03 2.42 9.39
CA VAL A 54 -1.46 2.12 9.49
C VAL A 54 -2.20 2.27 8.17
N SER A 55 -1.69 3.07 7.23
CA SER A 55 -2.31 3.22 5.91
C SER A 55 -1.29 3.25 4.77
N ILE A 56 -1.76 2.83 3.61
CA ILE A 56 -1.16 3.11 2.31
C ILE A 56 -2.12 4.06 1.60
N ASP A 57 -1.65 5.26 1.28
CA ASP A 57 -2.53 6.31 0.78
C ASP A 57 -2.89 6.11 -0.70
N GLU A 58 -3.83 6.92 -1.17
CA GLU A 58 -4.26 6.93 -2.56
C GLU A 58 -3.06 7.06 -3.50
N SER A 59 -3.02 6.20 -4.53
CA SER A 59 -1.96 6.22 -5.55
C SER A 59 -0.52 6.06 -5.04
N ALA A 60 -0.30 5.56 -3.81
CA ALA A 60 1.04 5.52 -3.21
C ALA A 60 2.10 4.78 -4.05
N PHE A 61 1.71 3.74 -4.80
CA PHE A 61 2.58 3.00 -5.72
C PHE A 61 2.21 3.23 -7.19
N SER A 62 1.28 4.14 -7.49
CA SER A 62 0.72 4.30 -8.83
C SER A 62 1.79 4.57 -9.90
N GLY A 63 1.68 3.87 -11.04
CA GLY A 63 2.58 3.96 -12.18
C GLY A 63 3.96 3.34 -11.98
N ASN A 64 4.20 2.59 -10.89
CA ASN A 64 5.51 1.97 -10.69
C ASN A 64 5.71 0.75 -11.60
N LEU A 65 6.43 0.96 -12.71
CA LEU A 65 6.71 -0.07 -13.71
C LEU A 65 7.84 -1.04 -13.30
N ALA A 66 8.59 -0.74 -12.26
CA ALA A 66 9.67 -1.62 -11.78
C ALA A 66 9.15 -2.64 -10.76
N LEU A 67 8.09 -2.29 -10.03
CA LEU A 67 7.58 -3.05 -8.90
C LEU A 67 6.97 -4.40 -9.34
N ARG A 68 7.51 -5.49 -8.79
CA ARG A 68 7.06 -6.87 -9.03
C ARG A 68 6.46 -7.54 -7.81
N CYS A 69 6.93 -7.16 -6.62
CA CYS A 69 6.54 -7.78 -5.36
C CYS A 69 6.36 -6.72 -4.26
N VAL A 70 5.25 -6.81 -3.53
CA VAL A 70 4.99 -5.95 -2.37
C VAL A 70 4.63 -6.80 -1.16
N SER A 71 5.23 -6.51 -0.01
CA SER A 71 4.82 -7.04 1.29
C SER A 71 4.20 -5.93 2.13
N ILE A 72 2.94 -6.14 2.52
CA ILE A 72 2.13 -5.26 3.35
C ILE A 72 2.03 -5.87 4.76
N PRO A 73 2.49 -5.15 5.81
CA PRO A 73 2.50 -5.65 7.17
C PRO A 73 1.10 -5.74 7.77
N GLY A 74 0.98 -6.46 8.89
CA GLY A 74 -0.29 -6.65 9.59
C GLY A 74 -0.80 -5.39 10.29
N SER A 75 0.05 -4.38 10.47
CA SER A 75 -0.31 -3.09 11.05
C SER A 75 -1.16 -2.21 10.13
N VAL A 76 -1.10 -2.44 8.81
CA VAL A 76 -1.84 -1.67 7.82
C VAL A 76 -3.32 -2.03 7.88
N ARG A 77 -4.15 -1.01 8.11
CA ARG A 77 -5.59 -1.09 8.24
C ARG A 77 -6.32 -0.58 7.01
N ASP A 78 -5.70 0.28 6.22
CA ASP A 78 -6.36 0.93 5.09
C ASP A 78 -5.41 1.00 3.89
N ILE A 79 -5.92 0.63 2.71
CA ILE A 79 -5.23 0.80 1.42
C ILE A 79 -6.13 1.69 0.55
N GLY A 80 -5.63 2.86 0.20
CA GLY A 80 -6.37 3.89 -0.53
C GLY A 80 -6.71 3.51 -1.97
N ASP A 81 -7.56 4.34 -2.57
CA ASP A 81 -7.98 4.21 -3.96
C ASP A 81 -6.76 4.22 -4.89
N SER A 82 -6.81 3.40 -5.95
CA SER A 82 -5.73 3.33 -6.96
C SER A 82 -4.30 3.15 -6.40
N ALA A 83 -4.12 2.64 -5.18
CA ALA A 83 -2.80 2.56 -4.53
C ALA A 83 -1.73 1.87 -5.38
N PHE A 84 -2.10 0.85 -6.16
CA PHE A 84 -1.22 0.11 -7.07
C PHE A 84 -1.60 0.33 -8.55
N GLU A 85 -2.28 1.44 -8.86
CA GLU A 85 -2.76 1.68 -10.21
C GLU A 85 -1.62 1.71 -11.23
N GLY A 86 -1.74 1.03 -12.36
CA GLY A 86 -0.72 1.06 -13.42
C GLY A 86 0.64 0.43 -13.04
N CYS A 87 0.72 -0.32 -11.93
CA CYS A 87 1.87 -1.17 -11.60
C CYS A 87 1.93 -2.40 -12.52
N SER A 88 2.16 -2.18 -13.81
CA SER A 88 2.04 -3.20 -14.86
C SER A 88 3.00 -4.40 -14.74
N CYS A 89 4.06 -4.29 -13.94
CA CYS A 89 4.96 -5.40 -13.65
C CYS A 89 4.66 -6.13 -12.34
N LEU A 90 3.63 -5.73 -11.60
CA LEU A 90 3.30 -6.29 -10.30
C LEU A 90 2.76 -7.72 -10.45
N GLN A 91 3.48 -8.68 -9.88
CA GLN A 91 3.16 -10.10 -9.96
C GLN A 91 2.61 -10.65 -8.65
N ARG A 92 3.07 -10.12 -7.51
CA ARG A 92 2.74 -10.66 -6.19
C ARG A 92 2.53 -9.58 -5.14
N ILE A 93 1.48 -9.76 -4.35
CA ILE A 93 1.21 -8.96 -3.15
C ILE A 93 1.03 -9.90 -1.97
N TYR A 94 1.80 -9.66 -0.92
CA TYR A 94 1.70 -10.35 0.35
C TYR A 94 1.02 -9.43 1.35
N ILE A 95 -0.15 -9.82 1.86
CA ILE A 95 -0.88 -9.07 2.87
C ILE A 95 -0.86 -9.90 4.15
N GLN A 96 -0.40 -9.32 5.25
CA GLN A 96 -0.37 -10.02 6.54
C GLN A 96 -1.58 -9.68 7.43
N GLY A 97 -2.21 -8.54 7.19
CA GLY A 97 -3.36 -8.05 7.95
C GLY A 97 -4.69 -8.20 7.22
N ILE A 98 -5.69 -7.46 7.70
CA ILE A 98 -7.04 -7.39 7.12
C ILE A 98 -7.36 -5.92 6.84
N PRO A 99 -6.75 -5.30 5.82
CA PRO A 99 -6.99 -3.90 5.52
C PRO A 99 -8.37 -3.71 4.85
N SER A 100 -8.93 -2.51 5.02
CA SER A 100 -9.95 -1.98 4.13
C SER A 100 -9.30 -1.63 2.78
N PHE A 101 -10.06 -1.81 1.69
CA PHE A 101 -9.59 -1.58 0.34
C PHE A 101 -10.39 -0.45 -0.31
N GLY A 102 -9.68 0.53 -0.85
CA GLY A 102 -10.22 1.58 -1.69
C GLY A 102 -10.61 1.09 -3.08
N ASN A 103 -11.33 1.93 -3.81
CA ASN A 103 -11.74 1.65 -5.18
C ASN A 103 -10.53 1.49 -6.09
N ARG A 104 -10.54 0.45 -6.94
CA ARG A 104 -9.47 0.18 -7.92
C ARG A 104 -8.06 0.15 -7.31
N CYS A 105 -7.93 -0.07 -5.99
CA CYS A 105 -6.64 -0.05 -5.31
C CYS A 105 -5.62 -1.01 -5.95
N LEU A 106 -6.11 -2.10 -6.56
CA LEU A 106 -5.31 -3.09 -7.27
C LEU A 106 -5.35 -2.95 -8.81
N SER A 107 -5.82 -1.87 -9.42
CA SER A 107 -5.96 -1.77 -10.89
C SER A 107 -4.61 -1.69 -11.63
N LEU A 108 -4.00 -2.80 -12.09
CA LEU A 108 -2.62 -2.80 -12.61
C LEU A 108 -2.42 -2.14 -14.00
N GLY A 109 -3.46 -1.56 -14.56
CA GLY A 109 -3.43 -0.89 -15.85
C GLY A 109 -3.74 -1.83 -17.01
N THR A 110 -4.39 -1.28 -18.03
CA THR A 110 -5.22 -2.04 -18.97
C THR A 110 -4.54 -2.32 -20.32
N TYR A 111 -3.21 -2.27 -20.37
CA TYR A 111 -2.48 -2.28 -21.64
C TYR A 111 -1.91 -3.64 -22.06
N ASP A 112 -1.76 -4.60 -21.14
CA ASP A 112 -1.30 -5.94 -21.51
C ASP A 112 -2.15 -7.04 -20.84
N ARG A 113 -2.84 -7.82 -21.66
CA ARG A 113 -3.86 -8.82 -21.26
C ARG A 113 -3.28 -10.06 -20.54
N GLN A 114 -2.02 -10.03 -20.11
CA GLN A 114 -1.30 -11.20 -19.57
C GLN A 114 -0.75 -11.00 -18.16
N VAL A 115 -0.90 -9.81 -17.56
CA VAL A 115 -0.39 -9.59 -16.20
C VAL A 115 -1.39 -10.14 -15.20
N ILE A 116 -1.09 -11.34 -14.71
CA ILE A 116 -1.78 -11.94 -13.57
C ILE A 116 -1.03 -11.55 -12.30
N CYS A 117 -1.74 -10.97 -11.34
CA CYS A 117 -1.19 -10.74 -10.01
C CYS A 117 -1.75 -11.74 -9.00
N GLU A 118 -0.86 -12.43 -8.30
CA GLU A 118 -1.22 -13.35 -7.22
C GLU A 118 -1.25 -12.60 -5.88
N VAL A 119 -2.34 -12.76 -5.14
CA VAL A 119 -2.49 -12.15 -3.80
C VAL A 119 -2.42 -13.25 -2.75
N PHE A 120 -1.44 -13.12 -1.86
CA PHE A 120 -1.22 -14.01 -0.72
C PHE A 120 -1.66 -13.30 0.57
N ALA A 121 -2.86 -13.62 1.05
CA ALA A 121 -3.48 -12.94 2.17
C ALA A 121 -4.24 -13.92 3.10
N PRO A 122 -4.67 -13.50 4.30
CA PRO A 122 -5.60 -14.26 5.13
C PRO A 122 -6.89 -14.60 4.38
N GLU A 123 -7.56 -15.68 4.77
CA GLU A 123 -8.76 -16.18 4.07
C GLU A 123 -9.88 -15.12 4.03
N GLU A 124 -9.98 -14.28 5.07
CA GLU A 124 -10.94 -13.17 5.12
C GLU A 124 -10.70 -12.17 3.99
N VAL A 125 -9.44 -11.81 3.74
CA VAL A 125 -9.05 -10.93 2.63
C VAL A 125 -9.30 -11.62 1.30
N LEU A 126 -8.98 -12.91 1.18
CA LEU A 126 -9.23 -13.67 -0.06
C LEU A 126 -10.73 -13.77 -0.37
N GLN A 127 -11.60 -13.89 0.64
CA GLN A 127 -13.06 -13.86 0.47
C GLN A 127 -13.55 -12.49 0.03
N MET A 128 -13.03 -11.40 0.63
CA MET A 128 -13.31 -10.03 0.18
C MET A 128 -12.89 -9.85 -1.29
N LEU A 129 -11.72 -10.37 -1.65
CA LEU A 129 -11.17 -10.37 -3.01
C LEU A 129 -11.89 -11.36 -3.95
N SER A 130 -12.80 -12.19 -3.46
CA SER A 130 -13.57 -13.11 -4.32
C SER A 130 -14.89 -12.49 -4.79
N ASP A 131 -15.38 -11.44 -4.12
CA ASP A 131 -16.56 -10.69 -4.56
C ASP A 131 -16.15 -9.60 -5.55
N PRO A 132 -16.49 -9.72 -6.86
CA PRO A 132 -16.12 -8.72 -7.86
C PRO A 132 -16.66 -7.32 -7.54
N ARG A 133 -17.73 -7.22 -6.75
CA ARG A 133 -18.39 -5.95 -6.41
C ARG A 133 -17.66 -5.17 -5.32
N SER A 134 -16.72 -5.80 -4.61
CA SER A 134 -16.13 -5.23 -3.40
C SER A 134 -14.82 -4.45 -3.63
N TRP A 135 -14.16 -4.61 -4.77
CA TRP A 135 -12.81 -4.04 -4.99
C TRP A 135 -12.39 -3.95 -6.46
N ALA A 136 -13.07 -4.67 -7.38
CA ALA A 136 -12.71 -4.77 -8.79
C ALA A 136 -13.76 -4.11 -9.69
N TYR A 137 -13.73 -2.78 -9.80
CA TYR A 137 -14.21 -2.17 -11.04
C TYR A 137 -13.02 -2.03 -11.99
N ASP A 138 -12.68 -3.14 -12.64
CA ASP A 138 -11.85 -3.09 -13.83
C ASP A 138 -12.65 -3.68 -15.00
N PRO A 139 -13.38 -2.85 -15.78
CA PRO A 139 -14.14 -3.31 -16.94
C PRO A 139 -13.26 -3.91 -18.04
N ASP A 140 -11.92 -3.81 -17.91
CA ASP A 140 -10.96 -4.07 -18.98
C ASP A 140 -10.20 -5.41 -18.79
N GLY A 141 -10.40 -6.11 -17.66
CA GLY A 141 -10.00 -7.52 -17.50
C GLY A 141 -8.63 -7.78 -16.86
N THR A 142 -8.18 -6.94 -15.93
CA THR A 142 -7.04 -7.29 -15.05
C THR A 142 -7.48 -8.33 -14.03
N PHE A 143 -6.82 -9.49 -13.97
CA PHE A 143 -7.22 -10.60 -13.08
C PHE A 143 -6.28 -10.73 -11.88
N PHE A 144 -6.87 -10.81 -10.69
CA PHE A 144 -6.20 -11.26 -9.48
C PHE A 144 -6.49 -12.73 -9.27
N VAL A 145 -5.47 -13.45 -8.82
CA VAL A 145 -5.63 -14.85 -8.40
C VAL A 145 -5.40 -14.90 -6.89
N PRO A 146 -6.47 -14.94 -6.08
CA PRO A 146 -6.37 -15.21 -4.65
C PRO A 146 -5.65 -16.55 -4.42
N LYS A 147 -4.59 -16.55 -3.61
CA LYS A 147 -3.85 -17.75 -3.22
C LYS A 147 -3.96 -17.98 -1.72
N ARG A 148 -4.42 -19.17 -1.34
CA ARG A 148 -4.37 -19.67 0.03
C ARG A 148 -2.91 -20.00 0.38
N ARG A 149 -2.45 -19.57 1.56
CA ARG A 149 -1.12 -19.92 2.10
C ARG A 149 -1.07 -21.38 2.57
#